data_AF-A0A2W0BIV9-F1
#
_entry.id   AF-A0A2W0BIV9-F1
#
_cell.length_a   1.000
_cell.length_b   1.000
_cell.length_c   1.000
_cell.angle_alpha   90.00
_cell.angle_beta   90.00
_cell.angle_gamma   90.00
#
_symmetry.space_group_name_H-M   'P 1'
#
loop_
_entity.id
_entity.type
_entity.pdbx_description
1 polymer ?
#
loop_
_entity_poly.entity_id
_entity_poly.type
_entity_poly.pdbx_seq_one_letter_code
_entity_poly.pdbx_strand_id
1 'polypeptide(L)'
;TASLAPGGTQQFAANVTGTSNTGVTWSAGGVQGGNSTLGTISSLGLYTAPASLPNPIGIKIVATSVADGTTSGTALARVHDNVEFQNSPVKLGTSGGNFTDKNTIGNMMFCCSGTLGSLVSRSGNFYILSNNHVLGKSDQAALGEPISQPGLADTNCGRLPTTTVATLSQMVPLNSQNNVDAALAMIAGQAVDTTGSILDLGGIGQAAPPSATLAIPSARQPVSKSGDATGLTCSTIDVVNALIQVTYSTQCQGGTSFKVNFDNQVSILGNQFSGSGDSGSLIITSDKAQPVALLYAGSDTGTVGNPIQAVLGALKDPNTGEVPRIVGGTDHSVPCPATTSQSQVSTIGPQDKTGLPQSEISRATLARNHRMFELMQDSAVDTVDVGRSADNPDESAIVVTLRGQTSLPIPAQVDGVRTRIVQSVEFNALHAQARQVEALSPISETEIARARSAKQQHAEELMTNSAIIGVGVGASNDSPGESAIVVFVEKGKSVAVPAVIDGVRTRVITTDPFRTFNWGKSTVKACSRR
;
A
#
# COMPACT_ATOMS: atom_id res chain seq x y z
N THR A 1 -13.99 3.03 6.18
CA THR A 1 -13.70 4.34 5.57
C THR A 1 -13.12 4.14 4.19
N ALA A 2 -13.44 5.02 3.22
CA ALA A 2 -12.87 5.05 1.89
C ALA A 2 -12.34 6.46 1.59
N SER A 3 -11.25 6.56 0.85
CA SER A 3 -10.68 7.82 0.33
C SER A 3 -10.85 7.82 -1.18
N LEU A 4 -11.38 8.90 -1.73
CA LEU A 4 -11.78 9.01 -3.13
C LEU A 4 -11.33 10.36 -3.68
N ALA A 5 -10.86 10.38 -4.92
CA ALA A 5 -10.77 11.62 -5.68
C ALA A 5 -12.18 12.14 -6.00
N PRO A 6 -12.35 13.43 -6.36
CA PRO A 6 -13.60 13.93 -6.91
C PRO A 6 -14.09 13.05 -8.07
N GLY A 7 -15.37 12.66 -8.04
CA GLY A 7 -15.99 11.75 -9.01
C GLY A 7 -15.63 10.25 -8.86
N GLY A 8 -14.76 9.88 -7.92
CA GLY A 8 -14.38 8.49 -7.66
C GLY A 8 -15.52 7.64 -7.10
N THR A 9 -15.45 6.31 -7.28
CA THR A 9 -16.49 5.38 -6.81
C THR A 9 -15.97 4.37 -5.78
N GLN A 10 -16.84 3.99 -4.83
CA GLN A 10 -16.58 2.94 -3.85
C GLN A 10 -17.81 2.08 -3.62
N GLN A 11 -17.61 0.76 -3.66
CA GLN A 11 -18.64 -0.21 -3.26
C GLN A 11 -18.65 -0.36 -1.73
N PHE A 12 -19.81 -0.12 -1.12
CA PHE A 12 -20.08 -0.44 0.28
C PHE A 12 -20.95 -1.70 0.37
N ALA A 13 -20.77 -2.47 1.43
CA ALA A 13 -21.58 -3.65 1.73
C ALA A 13 -22.14 -3.53 3.15
N ALA A 14 -23.34 -4.06 3.37
CA ALA A 14 -23.97 -4.16 4.67
C ALA A 14 -24.26 -5.64 4.97
N ASN A 15 -24.00 -6.06 6.20
CA ASN A 15 -24.35 -7.39 6.68
C ASN A 15 -25.45 -7.26 7.74
N VAL A 16 -26.64 -7.76 7.44
CA VAL A 16 -27.81 -7.71 8.33
C VAL A 16 -28.01 -9.11 8.91
N THR A 17 -28.03 -9.23 10.23
CA THR A 17 -28.18 -10.51 10.94
C THR A 17 -29.38 -10.47 11.88
N GLY A 18 -29.86 -11.62 12.35
CA GLY A 18 -30.96 -11.72 13.30
C GLY A 18 -32.37 -11.53 12.71
N THR A 19 -32.49 -11.40 11.39
CA THR A 19 -33.76 -11.27 10.66
C THR A 19 -33.67 -11.97 9.30
N SER A 20 -34.81 -12.43 8.76
CA SER A 20 -34.90 -12.99 7.41
C SER A 20 -34.92 -11.91 6.32
N ASN A 21 -35.30 -10.67 6.65
CA ASN A 21 -35.24 -9.54 5.73
C ASN A 21 -33.90 -8.82 5.87
N THR A 22 -32.99 -9.10 4.95
CA THR A 22 -31.62 -8.54 4.93
C THR A 22 -31.51 -7.27 4.08
N GLY A 23 -32.63 -6.69 3.63
CA GLY A 23 -32.63 -5.47 2.83
C GLY A 23 -32.14 -4.24 3.61
N VAL A 24 -31.48 -3.31 2.92
CA VAL A 24 -31.04 -2.03 3.47
C VAL A 24 -31.42 -0.86 2.55
N THR A 25 -31.61 0.31 3.15
CA THR A 25 -31.70 1.59 2.44
C THR A 25 -30.40 2.37 2.64
N TRP A 26 -29.86 2.91 1.54
CA TRP A 26 -28.59 3.63 1.55
C TRP A 26 -28.80 5.15 1.54
N SER A 27 -28.01 5.86 2.35
CA SER A 27 -27.90 7.32 2.29
C SER A 27 -26.45 7.78 2.27
N ALA A 28 -26.22 8.92 1.61
CA ALA A 28 -24.94 9.62 1.61
C ALA A 28 -25.15 11.02 2.18
N GLY A 29 -24.38 11.37 3.21
CA GLY A 29 -24.47 12.67 3.89
C GLY A 29 -25.85 12.95 4.49
N GLY A 30 -26.58 11.90 4.90
CA GLY A 30 -27.94 12.01 5.44
C GLY A 30 -29.05 12.08 4.39
N VAL A 31 -28.72 12.03 3.10
CA VAL A 31 -29.70 12.04 2.00
C VAL A 31 -29.82 10.64 1.41
N GLN A 32 -31.02 10.05 1.43
CA GLN A 32 -31.26 8.73 0.81
C GLN A 32 -30.90 8.78 -0.68
N GLY A 33 -30.06 7.85 -1.14
CA GLY A 33 -29.51 7.86 -2.50
C GLY A 33 -28.47 8.96 -2.80
N GLY A 34 -28.28 9.91 -1.88
CA GLY A 34 -27.32 11.01 -2.02
C GLY A 34 -27.77 12.13 -2.98
N ASN A 35 -26.85 13.03 -3.33
CA ASN A 35 -27.08 14.14 -4.26
C ASN A 35 -25.78 14.56 -4.96
N SER A 36 -25.82 15.57 -5.84
CA SER A 36 -24.64 16.01 -6.60
C SER A 36 -23.56 16.70 -5.76
N THR A 37 -23.88 17.20 -4.57
CA THR A 37 -22.93 17.95 -3.71
C THR A 37 -22.27 17.08 -2.65
N LEU A 38 -22.93 16.01 -2.20
CA LEU A 38 -22.44 15.05 -1.21
C LEU A 38 -22.08 13.69 -1.85
N GLY A 39 -22.34 13.53 -3.15
CA GLY A 39 -22.21 12.27 -3.87
C GLY A 39 -23.48 11.42 -3.82
N THR A 40 -23.60 10.50 -4.76
CA THR A 40 -24.77 9.61 -4.92
C THR A 40 -24.43 8.19 -4.48
N ILE A 41 -25.41 7.43 -3.97
CA ILE A 41 -25.25 6.01 -3.61
C ILE A 41 -26.40 5.17 -4.17
N SER A 42 -26.06 4.07 -4.84
CA SER A 42 -27.06 3.16 -5.42
C SER A 42 -27.74 2.30 -4.35
N SER A 43 -28.84 1.65 -4.71
CA SER A 43 -29.51 0.65 -3.86
C SER A 43 -28.62 -0.56 -3.55
N LEU A 44 -27.62 -0.83 -4.38
CA LEU A 44 -26.62 -1.88 -4.17
C LEU A 44 -25.42 -1.41 -3.34
N GLY A 45 -25.39 -0.14 -2.88
CA GLY A 45 -24.31 0.41 -2.07
C GLY A 45 -23.11 0.95 -2.85
N LEU A 46 -23.23 1.16 -4.16
CA LEU A 46 -22.18 1.80 -4.96
C LEU A 46 -22.27 3.33 -4.78
N TYR A 47 -21.31 3.91 -4.08
CA TYR A 47 -21.19 5.36 -3.88
C TYR A 47 -20.32 5.99 -4.96
N THR A 48 -20.71 7.16 -5.43
CA THR A 48 -19.96 8.04 -6.34
C THR A 48 -19.76 9.39 -5.66
N ALA A 49 -18.50 9.78 -5.44
CA ALA A 49 -18.14 11.08 -4.89
C ALA A 49 -18.59 12.23 -5.81
N PRO A 50 -18.90 13.41 -5.25
CA PRO A 50 -19.18 14.59 -6.06
C PRO A 50 -17.96 14.98 -6.92
N ALA A 51 -18.21 15.64 -8.05
CA ALA A 51 -17.14 16.07 -8.97
C ALA A 51 -16.34 17.28 -8.46
N SER A 52 -16.82 17.94 -7.40
CA SER A 52 -16.14 19.01 -6.66
C SER A 52 -16.02 18.61 -5.20
N LEU A 53 -15.05 19.18 -4.48
CA LEU A 53 -14.90 18.92 -3.05
C LEU A 53 -16.18 19.26 -2.26
N PRO A 54 -16.72 18.30 -1.49
CA PRO A 54 -17.86 18.57 -0.63
C PRO A 54 -17.42 19.33 0.63
N ASN A 55 -18.37 20.04 1.24
CA ASN A 55 -18.22 20.58 2.59
C ASN A 55 -19.29 19.95 3.51
N PRO A 56 -18.92 19.05 4.44
CA PRO A 56 -17.56 18.59 4.76
C PRO A 56 -17.00 17.58 3.74
N ILE A 57 -15.66 17.47 3.63
CA ILE A 57 -14.98 16.50 2.75
C ILE A 57 -15.19 15.03 3.18
N GLY A 58 -15.70 14.80 4.39
CA GLY A 58 -16.09 13.49 4.91
C GLY A 58 -17.60 13.26 4.84
N ILE A 59 -18.02 12.37 3.96
CA ILE A 59 -19.42 11.99 3.73
C ILE A 59 -19.74 10.70 4.49
N LYS A 60 -20.70 10.78 5.42
CA LYS A 60 -21.22 9.58 6.09
C LYS A 60 -22.08 8.77 5.12
N ILE A 61 -21.74 7.50 4.97
CA ILE A 61 -22.50 6.52 4.21
C ILE A 61 -23.24 5.65 5.23
N VAL A 62 -24.57 5.62 5.17
CA VAL A 62 -25.40 4.90 6.15
C VAL A 62 -26.24 3.86 5.43
N ALA A 63 -26.17 2.61 5.89
CA ALA A 63 -27.08 1.53 5.53
C ALA A 63 -28.08 1.32 6.67
N THR A 64 -29.35 1.63 6.43
CA THR A 64 -30.43 1.44 7.42
C THR A 64 -31.21 0.18 7.09
N SER A 65 -31.42 -0.70 8.07
CA SER A 65 -32.15 -1.94 7.89
C SER A 65 -33.60 -1.69 7.45
N VAL A 66 -34.07 -2.43 6.46
CA VAL A 66 -35.48 -2.42 6.04
C VAL A 66 -36.35 -3.16 7.05
N ALA A 67 -35.80 -4.16 7.74
CA ALA A 67 -36.52 -4.93 8.76
C ALA A 67 -36.75 -4.11 10.05
N ASP A 68 -35.81 -3.22 10.38
CA ASP A 68 -35.87 -2.34 11.53
C ASP A 68 -35.18 -1.00 11.21
N GLY A 69 -35.97 0.03 10.95
CA GLY A 69 -35.48 1.35 10.58
C GLY A 69 -34.69 2.08 11.67
N THR A 70 -34.64 1.54 12.90
CA THR A 70 -33.82 2.10 13.99
C THR A 70 -32.39 1.54 14.00
N THR A 71 -32.15 0.44 13.28
CA THR A 71 -30.84 -0.22 13.18
C THR A 71 -30.11 0.20 11.91
N SER A 72 -28.86 0.66 12.03
CA SER A 72 -28.04 1.07 10.89
C SER A 72 -26.54 0.78 11.08
N GLY A 73 -25.84 0.61 9.95
CA GLY A 73 -24.38 0.59 9.87
C GLY A 73 -23.88 1.87 9.20
N THR A 74 -22.75 2.41 9.68
CA THR A 74 -22.16 3.64 9.14
C THR A 74 -20.73 3.39 8.64
N ALA A 75 -20.43 3.92 7.46
CA ALA A 75 -19.08 4.06 6.93
C ALA A 75 -18.82 5.54 6.56
N LEU A 76 -17.57 5.88 6.28
CA LEU A 76 -17.17 7.22 5.88
C LEU A 76 -16.52 7.16 4.49
N ALA A 77 -17.02 7.93 3.53
CA ALA A 77 -16.38 8.20 2.25
C ALA A 77 -15.77 9.60 2.29
N ARG A 78 -14.49 9.73 1.99
CA ARG A 78 -13.77 11.01 2.01
C ARG A 78 -13.38 11.40 0.61
N VAL A 79 -13.57 12.67 0.27
CA VAL A 79 -13.09 13.23 -0.99
C VAL A 79 -11.82 14.02 -0.69
N HIS A 80 -10.69 13.65 -1.29
CA HIS A 80 -9.41 14.31 -1.04
C HIS A 80 -9.14 15.41 -2.08
N ASP A 81 -8.41 16.46 -1.68
CA ASP A 81 -8.11 17.64 -2.50
C ASP A 81 -6.71 17.60 -3.12
N ASN A 82 -5.97 16.50 -2.94
CA ASN A 82 -4.59 16.36 -3.40
C ASN A 82 -4.43 16.58 -4.91
N VAL A 83 -5.49 16.40 -5.72
CA VAL A 83 -5.50 16.60 -7.18
C VAL A 83 -5.80 18.04 -7.61
N GLU A 84 -6.31 18.88 -6.70
CA GLU A 84 -6.85 20.20 -7.04
C GLU A 84 -5.76 21.26 -7.21
N PHE A 85 -6.06 22.26 -8.04
CA PHE A 85 -5.19 23.42 -8.19
C PHE A 85 -5.03 24.16 -6.86
N GLN A 86 -3.79 24.48 -6.52
CA GLN A 86 -3.46 25.29 -5.35
C GLN A 86 -2.93 26.66 -5.76
N ASN A 87 -3.36 27.70 -5.04
CA ASN A 87 -2.68 28.99 -5.11
C ASN A 87 -1.31 28.90 -4.44
N SER A 88 -0.31 29.60 -4.98
CA SER A 88 1.01 29.68 -4.34
C SER A 88 0.94 30.39 -2.97
N PRO A 89 1.70 29.93 -1.95
CA PRO A 89 2.60 28.78 -2.00
C PRO A 89 1.85 27.43 -1.94
N VAL A 90 2.21 26.53 -2.84
CA VAL A 90 1.66 25.18 -2.96
C VAL A 90 2.19 24.30 -1.82
N LYS A 91 1.31 23.49 -1.22
CA LYS A 91 1.69 22.45 -0.25
C LYS A 91 1.96 21.12 -0.95
N LEU A 92 2.81 20.30 -0.34
CA LEU A 92 3.21 18.99 -0.87
C LEU A 92 2.21 17.89 -0.54
N GLY A 93 2.45 16.67 -1.02
CA GLY A 93 1.44 15.59 -1.00
C GLY A 93 0.35 15.78 -2.07
N THR A 94 0.49 16.77 -2.95
CA THR A 94 -0.42 17.09 -4.05
C THR A 94 0.04 16.47 -5.37
N SER A 95 -0.88 16.36 -6.32
CA SER A 95 -0.62 16.03 -7.72
C SER A 95 0.44 16.94 -8.32
N GLY A 96 1.39 16.34 -9.01
CA GLY A 96 2.32 17.06 -9.84
C GLY A 96 3.20 16.13 -10.63
N GLY A 97 4.02 16.69 -11.48
CA GLY A 97 4.89 15.91 -12.34
C GLY A 97 5.53 16.76 -13.41
N ASN A 98 6.31 16.11 -14.25
CA ASN A 98 6.91 16.79 -15.37
C ASN A 98 5.85 17.26 -16.38
N PHE A 99 5.87 18.56 -16.68
CA PHE A 99 4.90 19.21 -17.56
C PHE A 99 5.00 18.82 -19.03
N THR A 100 6.00 18.00 -19.38
CA THR A 100 6.18 17.43 -20.71
C THR A 100 5.85 15.93 -20.75
N ASP A 101 5.41 15.34 -19.63
CA ASP A 101 5.12 13.91 -19.54
C ASP A 101 3.75 13.55 -20.13
N LYS A 102 3.71 13.57 -21.46
CA LYS A 102 2.54 13.26 -22.25
C LYS A 102 2.92 12.54 -23.53
N ASN A 103 2.05 11.63 -23.95
CA ASN A 103 2.16 10.92 -25.22
C ASN A 103 0.84 11.02 -26.00
N THR A 104 0.91 10.92 -27.33
CA THR A 104 -0.27 10.85 -28.19
C THR A 104 -0.26 9.54 -28.96
N ILE A 105 -1.33 8.76 -28.83
CA ILE A 105 -1.54 7.51 -29.59
C ILE A 105 -2.85 7.67 -30.36
N GLY A 106 -2.77 7.72 -31.68
CA GLY A 106 -3.91 8.07 -32.53
C GLY A 106 -4.48 9.44 -32.14
N ASN A 107 -5.78 9.48 -31.80
CA ASN A 107 -6.49 10.70 -31.41
C ASN A 107 -6.54 10.94 -29.89
N MET A 108 -5.94 10.04 -29.10
CA MET A 108 -5.97 10.09 -27.63
C MET A 108 -4.64 10.65 -27.10
N MET A 109 -4.75 11.58 -26.16
CA MET A 109 -3.60 12.07 -25.39
C MET A 109 -3.59 11.38 -24.03
N PHE A 110 -2.40 10.94 -23.61
CA PHE A 110 -2.15 10.32 -22.32
C PHE A 110 -1.16 11.18 -21.58
N CYS A 111 -1.43 11.46 -20.30
CA CYS A 111 -0.54 12.25 -19.46
C CYS A 111 -0.27 11.51 -18.17
N CYS A 112 0.94 11.74 -17.67
CA CYS A 112 1.42 11.08 -16.47
C CYS A 112 1.54 12.12 -15.36
N SER A 113 1.29 11.70 -14.13
CA SER A 113 1.44 12.51 -12.93
C SER A 113 1.70 11.59 -11.76
N GLY A 114 2.23 12.17 -10.70
CA GLY A 114 2.37 11.52 -9.43
C GLY A 114 2.23 12.54 -8.32
N THR A 115 2.95 12.33 -7.23
CA THR A 115 2.91 13.19 -6.05
C THR A 115 4.16 14.06 -5.96
N LEU A 116 3.98 15.35 -5.69
CA LEU A 116 5.05 16.23 -5.19
C LEU A 116 5.28 15.87 -3.71
N GLY A 117 6.25 14.99 -3.46
CA GLY A 117 6.33 14.21 -2.22
C GLY A 117 6.68 14.98 -0.96
N SER A 118 7.91 15.48 -0.91
CA SER A 118 8.48 16.15 0.27
C SER A 118 9.38 17.30 -0.16
N LEU A 119 9.58 18.27 0.73
CA LEU A 119 10.55 19.31 0.53
C LEU A 119 11.89 18.83 1.07
N VAL A 120 12.96 19.09 0.33
CA VAL A 120 14.33 18.92 0.81
C VAL A 120 15.13 20.19 0.63
N SER A 121 16.08 20.43 1.52
CA SER A 121 17.04 21.52 1.42
C SER A 121 18.44 20.99 1.15
N ARG A 122 19.18 21.66 0.27
CA ARG A 122 20.61 21.41 0.02
C ARG A 122 21.30 22.71 -0.40
N SER A 123 22.41 23.05 0.24
CA SER A 123 23.20 24.25 -0.06
C SER A 123 22.38 25.56 -0.05
N GLY A 124 21.40 25.67 0.85
CA GLY A 124 20.51 26.83 0.97
C GLY A 124 19.38 26.91 -0.08
N ASN A 125 19.30 25.95 -1.00
CA ASN A 125 18.22 25.83 -1.97
C ASN A 125 17.18 24.81 -1.52
N PHE A 126 15.94 24.99 -1.98
CA PHE A 126 14.84 24.06 -1.75
C PHE A 126 14.47 23.30 -3.01
N TYR A 127 14.16 22.02 -2.83
CA TYR A 127 13.79 21.11 -3.90
C TYR A 127 12.57 20.29 -3.51
N ILE A 128 11.71 20.03 -4.48
CA ILE A 128 10.71 18.98 -4.39
C ILE A 128 11.41 17.64 -4.61
N LEU A 129 11.23 16.72 -3.66
CA LEU A 129 11.58 15.31 -3.78
C LEU A 129 10.36 14.53 -4.29
N SER A 130 10.57 13.75 -5.35
CA SER A 130 9.61 12.76 -5.87
C SER A 130 10.38 11.67 -6.63
N ASN A 131 9.70 10.80 -7.37
CA ASN A 131 10.34 9.75 -8.16
C ASN A 131 10.96 10.27 -9.46
N ASN A 132 11.96 9.55 -9.98
CA ASN A 132 12.43 9.72 -11.34
C ASN A 132 11.29 9.47 -12.32
N HIS A 133 10.50 8.41 -12.16
CA HIS A 133 9.40 8.17 -13.11
C HIS A 133 8.27 9.23 -13.07
N VAL A 134 8.27 10.15 -12.08
CA VAL A 134 7.32 11.26 -11.97
C VAL A 134 7.90 12.58 -12.48
N LEU A 135 9.13 12.94 -12.08
CA LEU A 135 9.77 14.21 -12.48
C LEU A 135 10.75 14.05 -13.66
N GLY A 136 11.42 12.91 -13.72
CA GLY A 136 12.41 12.51 -14.72
C GLY A 136 11.85 11.70 -15.90
N LYS A 137 10.53 11.41 -15.90
CA LYS A 137 9.83 10.70 -16.98
C LYS A 137 10.45 9.33 -17.30
N SER A 138 10.84 8.58 -16.29
CA SER A 138 11.54 7.29 -16.45
C SER A 138 12.81 7.45 -17.30
N ASP A 139 13.69 8.35 -16.87
CA ASP A 139 14.93 8.77 -17.55
C ASP A 139 14.75 9.50 -18.90
N GLN A 140 13.52 9.86 -19.29
CA GLN A 140 13.26 10.53 -20.57
C GLN A 140 13.28 12.06 -20.50
N ALA A 141 13.40 12.65 -19.30
CA ALA A 141 13.43 14.10 -19.13
C ALA A 141 14.84 14.68 -19.28
N ALA A 142 14.93 15.91 -19.79
CA ALA A 142 16.11 16.75 -19.66
C ALA A 142 16.07 17.56 -18.35
N LEU A 143 17.24 17.80 -17.75
CA LEU A 143 17.36 18.76 -16.65
C LEU A 143 16.89 20.16 -17.10
N GLY A 144 16.24 20.89 -16.20
CA GLY A 144 15.61 22.18 -16.44
C GLY A 144 14.15 22.11 -16.90
N GLU A 145 13.62 20.91 -17.19
CA GLU A 145 12.22 20.76 -17.57
C GLU A 145 11.26 21.22 -16.44
N PRO A 146 10.14 21.87 -16.79
CA PRO A 146 9.21 22.42 -15.81
C PRO A 146 8.39 21.32 -15.12
N ILE A 147 8.23 21.46 -13.80
CA ILE A 147 7.35 20.63 -12.97
C ILE A 147 6.10 21.42 -12.63
N SER A 148 4.93 20.84 -12.87
CA SER A 148 3.64 21.50 -12.67
C SER A 148 2.91 21.03 -11.41
N GLN A 149 2.07 21.93 -10.88
CA GLN A 149 0.98 21.62 -9.98
C GLN A 149 -0.32 22.26 -10.51
N PRO A 150 -1.43 21.50 -10.58
CA PRO A 150 -1.51 20.04 -10.53
C PRO A 150 -0.68 19.35 -11.63
N GLY A 151 -0.58 18.03 -11.54
CA GLY A 151 -0.04 17.19 -12.60
C GLY A 151 -0.97 17.15 -13.83
N LEU A 152 -0.39 16.89 -15.00
CA LEU A 152 -1.13 16.86 -16.27
C LEU A 152 -2.23 15.78 -16.33
N ALA A 153 -2.11 14.68 -15.60
CA ALA A 153 -3.14 13.64 -15.55
C ALA A 153 -4.42 14.18 -14.89
N ASP A 154 -4.31 15.16 -13.98
CA ASP A 154 -5.44 15.72 -13.25
C ASP A 154 -6.03 16.96 -13.91
N THR A 155 -5.38 17.48 -14.95
CA THR A 155 -5.88 18.62 -15.74
C THR A 155 -6.32 18.23 -17.15
N ASN A 156 -6.64 16.95 -17.38
CA ASN A 156 -7.02 16.42 -18.69
C ASN A 156 -5.97 16.77 -19.77
N CYS A 157 -4.68 16.62 -19.43
CA CYS A 157 -3.54 17.01 -20.26
C CYS A 157 -3.46 18.52 -20.60
N GLY A 158 -4.25 19.34 -19.91
CA GLY A 158 -4.40 20.77 -20.15
C GLY A 158 -3.38 21.63 -19.39
N ARG A 159 -3.09 22.81 -19.96
CA ARG A 159 -2.26 23.84 -19.34
C ARG A 159 -2.97 24.72 -18.31
N LEU A 160 -4.30 24.62 -18.20
CA LEU A 160 -5.05 25.48 -17.30
C LEU A 160 -6.03 24.63 -16.49
N PRO A 161 -6.10 24.83 -15.16
CA PRO A 161 -5.20 25.64 -14.33
C PRO A 161 -3.96 24.82 -13.90
N THR A 162 -2.82 24.87 -14.63
CA THR A 162 -1.55 24.33 -14.13
C THR A 162 -0.51 25.43 -14.03
N THR A 163 0.27 25.43 -12.95
CA THR A 163 1.37 26.38 -12.73
C THR A 163 2.69 25.63 -12.60
N THR A 164 3.75 26.15 -13.22
CA THR A 164 5.10 25.64 -12.99
C THR A 164 5.56 26.03 -11.59
N VAL A 165 5.87 25.04 -10.74
CA VAL A 165 6.29 25.26 -9.35
C VAL A 165 7.79 25.00 -9.12
N ALA A 166 8.41 24.23 -10.00
CA ALA A 166 9.82 23.86 -9.92
C ALA A 166 10.40 23.50 -11.29
N THR A 167 11.72 23.32 -11.38
CA THR A 167 12.40 22.77 -12.55
C THR A 167 13.23 21.55 -12.17
N LEU A 168 13.19 20.49 -12.99
CA LEU A 168 13.96 19.27 -12.73
C LEU A 168 15.45 19.61 -12.62
N SER A 169 16.10 19.25 -11.51
CA SER A 169 17.50 19.59 -11.25
C SER A 169 18.41 18.37 -11.11
N GLN A 170 17.87 17.22 -10.71
CA GLN A 170 18.62 15.98 -10.56
C GLN A 170 17.69 14.79 -10.63
N MET A 171 18.14 13.67 -11.18
CA MET A 171 17.43 12.40 -11.13
C MET A 171 18.43 11.24 -11.03
N VAL A 172 18.05 10.18 -10.34
CA VAL A 172 18.84 8.96 -10.23
C VAL A 172 18.45 8.02 -11.38
N PRO A 173 19.39 7.63 -12.27
CA PRO A 173 19.07 6.77 -13.41
C PRO A 173 18.48 5.41 -13.01
N LEU A 174 17.44 4.95 -13.72
CA LEU A 174 16.74 3.70 -13.46
C LEU A 174 17.45 2.53 -14.14
N ASN A 175 18.52 2.05 -13.50
CA ASN A 175 19.32 0.94 -13.99
C ASN A 175 19.86 0.08 -12.83
N SER A 176 20.58 -1.00 -13.15
CA SER A 176 21.12 -1.93 -12.15
C SER A 176 22.23 -1.37 -11.26
N GLN A 177 22.75 -0.18 -11.55
CA GLN A 177 23.83 0.46 -10.78
C GLN A 177 23.29 1.33 -9.65
N ASN A 178 21.99 1.67 -9.70
CA ASN A 178 21.33 2.51 -8.73
C ASN A 178 20.25 1.74 -7.99
N ASN A 179 19.93 2.19 -6.78
CA ASN A 179 19.05 1.46 -5.88
C ASN A 179 17.81 2.26 -5.44
N VAL A 180 17.53 3.38 -6.10
CA VAL A 180 16.38 4.22 -5.80
C VAL A 180 15.77 4.79 -7.07
N ASP A 181 14.48 5.07 -7.00
CA ASP A 181 13.73 5.81 -8.00
C ASP A 181 13.40 7.18 -7.42
N ALA A 182 14.27 8.16 -7.68
CA ALA A 182 14.17 9.47 -7.07
C ALA A 182 14.70 10.58 -7.97
N ALA A 183 14.11 11.76 -7.81
CA ALA A 183 14.50 12.99 -8.49
C ALA A 183 14.23 14.21 -7.60
N LEU A 184 15.00 15.27 -7.86
CA LEU A 184 14.85 16.58 -7.27
C LEU A 184 14.45 17.59 -8.34
N ALA A 185 13.50 18.45 -8.01
CA ALA A 185 13.19 19.64 -8.80
C ALA A 185 13.33 20.89 -7.93
N MET A 186 14.15 21.84 -8.37
CA MET A 186 14.42 23.07 -7.65
C MET A 186 13.22 24.01 -7.73
N ILE A 187 12.73 24.50 -6.59
CA ILE A 187 11.53 25.36 -6.56
C ILE A 187 11.83 26.74 -7.15
N ALA A 188 10.83 27.35 -7.78
CA ALA A 188 10.90 28.71 -8.30
C ALA A 188 10.30 29.71 -7.29
N GLY A 189 11.11 30.63 -6.76
CA GLY A 189 10.64 31.69 -5.88
C GLY A 189 9.85 31.17 -4.67
N GLN A 190 8.63 31.66 -4.49
CA GLN A 190 7.71 31.25 -3.41
C GLN A 190 6.60 30.29 -3.90
N ALA A 191 6.85 29.54 -4.98
CA ALA A 191 5.84 28.67 -5.57
C ALA A 191 5.41 27.52 -4.64
N VAL A 192 6.29 27.07 -3.74
CA VAL A 192 6.07 25.97 -2.79
C VAL A 192 6.26 26.47 -1.36
N ASP A 193 5.44 25.96 -0.44
CA ASP A 193 5.53 26.23 1.00
C ASP A 193 6.86 25.69 1.56
N THR A 194 7.72 26.59 2.02
CA THR A 194 9.05 26.25 2.52
C THR A 194 9.08 25.69 3.94
N THR A 195 7.93 25.56 4.60
CA THR A 195 7.82 24.86 5.88
C THR A 195 7.94 23.34 5.73
N GLY A 196 7.83 22.81 4.50
CA GLY A 196 7.79 21.38 4.23
C GLY A 196 6.42 20.74 4.46
N SER A 197 5.38 21.55 4.61
CA SER A 197 4.02 21.07 4.87
C SER A 197 3.49 20.16 3.75
N ILE A 198 3.04 18.97 4.14
CA ILE A 198 2.39 17.97 3.30
C ILE A 198 0.90 17.93 3.69
N LEU A 199 0.01 17.92 2.69
CA LEU A 199 -1.43 17.82 2.88
C LEU A 199 -1.80 16.61 3.76
N ASP A 200 -2.79 16.80 4.61
CA ASP A 200 -3.37 15.80 5.52
C ASP A 200 -2.47 15.22 6.63
N LEU A 201 -1.19 15.58 6.74
CA LEU A 201 -0.32 15.02 7.79
C LEU A 201 -0.70 15.47 9.20
N GLY A 202 -1.28 16.66 9.35
CA GLY A 202 -1.84 17.14 10.63
C GLY A 202 -3.20 16.54 10.95
N GLY A 203 -3.70 15.64 10.11
CA GLY A 203 -5.08 15.19 10.08
C GLY A 203 -5.76 15.67 8.80
N ILE A 204 -6.92 15.11 8.50
CA ILE A 204 -7.54 15.30 7.19
C ILE A 204 -8.03 16.74 7.01
N GLY A 205 -7.65 17.36 5.89
CA GLY A 205 -7.79 18.79 5.60
C GLY A 205 -6.78 19.68 6.32
N GLN A 206 -5.82 19.10 7.05
CA GLN A 206 -4.82 19.81 7.85
C GLN A 206 -3.42 19.42 7.40
N ALA A 207 -2.74 20.36 6.74
CA ALA A 207 -1.35 20.16 6.37
C ALA A 207 -0.44 20.26 7.59
N ALA A 208 0.61 19.45 7.61
CA ALA A 208 1.69 19.55 8.59
C ALA A 208 3.02 19.12 7.94
N PRO A 209 4.17 19.64 8.39
CA PRO A 209 5.46 19.16 7.92
C PRO A 209 5.74 17.76 8.48
N PRO A 210 6.48 16.89 7.75
CA PRO A 210 6.99 15.66 8.36
C PRO A 210 7.99 16.00 9.49
N SER A 211 8.38 15.03 10.30
CA SER A 211 9.49 15.22 11.25
C SER A 211 10.81 15.42 10.50
N ALA A 212 11.68 16.28 11.04
CA ALA A 212 13.06 16.40 10.59
C ALA A 212 13.91 15.17 10.95
N THR A 213 13.42 14.30 11.85
CA THR A 213 14.10 13.07 12.26
C THR A 213 13.69 11.90 11.36
N LEU A 214 14.67 11.23 10.76
CA LEU A 214 14.42 10.05 9.94
C LEU A 214 14.25 8.80 10.80
N ALA A 215 13.33 7.93 10.42
CA ALA A 215 13.15 6.61 11.03
C ALA A 215 13.84 5.53 10.20
N ILE A 216 14.35 4.50 10.87
CA ILE A 216 14.81 3.27 10.20
C ILE A 216 13.59 2.38 9.99
N PRO A 217 13.34 1.87 8.77
CA PRO A 217 12.21 0.97 8.55
C PRO A 217 12.31 -0.31 9.38
N SER A 218 11.22 -0.70 10.02
CA SER A 218 11.11 -1.95 10.77
C SER A 218 9.80 -2.67 10.47
N ALA A 219 9.83 -4.00 10.42
CA ALA A 219 8.62 -4.78 10.21
C ALA A 219 7.60 -4.51 11.34
N ARG A 220 6.32 -4.42 10.98
CA ARG A 220 5.17 -4.03 11.81
C ARG A 220 5.11 -2.55 12.22
N GLN A 221 6.04 -1.71 11.79
CA GLN A 221 5.94 -0.28 12.05
C GLN A 221 4.67 0.30 11.40
N PRO A 222 3.77 0.95 12.16
CA PRO A 222 2.67 1.72 11.58
C PRO A 222 3.20 2.90 10.77
N VAL A 223 2.71 3.01 9.54
CA VAL A 223 3.11 4.05 8.59
C VAL A 223 1.92 4.71 7.92
N SER A 224 2.12 5.95 7.53
CA SER A 224 1.17 6.79 6.82
C SER A 224 1.81 7.40 5.59
N LYS A 225 0.99 7.80 4.62
CA LYS A 225 1.40 8.63 3.48
C LYS A 225 0.24 9.50 3.03
N SER A 226 0.54 10.67 2.48
CA SER A 226 -0.43 11.50 1.75
C SER A 226 0.04 11.68 0.32
N GLY A 227 -0.86 11.41 -0.63
CA GLY A 227 -0.52 11.37 -2.05
C GLY A 227 -1.68 11.75 -2.96
N ASP A 228 -1.34 12.01 -4.22
CA ASP A 228 -2.24 12.42 -5.29
C ASP A 228 -3.50 11.54 -5.41
N ALA A 229 -3.33 10.22 -5.50
CA ALA A 229 -4.40 9.32 -5.93
C ALA A 229 -5.30 8.84 -4.78
N THR A 230 -4.75 8.75 -3.57
CA THR A 230 -5.49 8.18 -2.43
C THR A 230 -5.55 9.08 -1.19
N GLY A 231 -4.92 10.26 -1.23
CA GLY A 231 -4.83 11.17 -0.09
C GLY A 231 -4.10 10.53 1.10
N LEU A 232 -4.48 10.88 2.33
CA LEU A 232 -3.96 10.22 3.53
C LEU A 232 -4.46 8.76 3.66
N THR A 233 -3.51 7.83 3.63
CA THR A 233 -3.74 6.41 3.98
C THR A 233 -2.76 5.95 5.03
N CYS A 234 -3.11 4.87 5.72
CA CYS A 234 -2.26 4.25 6.74
C CYS A 234 -2.25 2.74 6.59
N SER A 235 -1.12 2.13 6.93
CA SER A 235 -0.95 0.68 7.00
C SER A 235 0.26 0.37 7.90
N THR A 236 0.88 -0.79 7.69
CA THR A 236 2.08 -1.25 8.41
C THR A 236 3.12 -1.76 7.43
N ILE A 237 4.39 -1.60 7.77
CA ILE A 237 5.49 -2.21 7.03
C ILE A 237 5.39 -3.74 7.21
N ASP A 238 5.21 -4.48 6.12
CA ASP A 238 5.14 -5.95 6.13
C ASP A 238 6.53 -6.57 5.96
N VAL A 239 7.30 -6.05 5.00
CA VAL A 239 8.60 -6.59 4.60
C VAL A 239 9.65 -5.49 4.59
N VAL A 240 10.82 -5.79 5.12
CA VAL A 240 12.03 -4.96 5.07
C VAL A 240 13.16 -5.72 4.38
N ASN A 241 14.23 -5.02 4.01
CA ASN A 241 15.38 -5.59 3.32
C ASN A 241 15.00 -6.38 2.04
N ALA A 242 13.98 -5.92 1.32
CA ALA A 242 13.47 -6.64 0.17
C ALA A 242 14.31 -6.37 -1.09
N LEU A 243 14.70 -7.43 -1.79
CA LEU A 243 15.08 -7.39 -3.20
C LEU A 243 13.79 -7.49 -4.02
N ILE A 244 13.43 -6.44 -4.76
CA ILE A 244 12.18 -6.36 -5.51
C ILE A 244 12.47 -6.03 -6.98
N GLN A 245 11.87 -6.78 -7.89
CA GLN A 245 11.83 -6.46 -9.31
C GLN A 245 10.62 -5.59 -9.61
N VAL A 246 10.86 -4.42 -10.21
CA VAL A 246 9.81 -3.48 -10.61
C VAL A 246 9.79 -3.32 -12.12
N THR A 247 8.59 -3.34 -12.70
CA THR A 247 8.37 -3.09 -14.13
C THR A 247 8.04 -1.62 -14.36
N TYR A 248 8.86 -0.98 -15.18
CA TYR A 248 8.69 0.40 -15.65
C TYR A 248 8.18 0.44 -17.08
N SER A 249 7.74 1.63 -17.48
CA SER A 249 7.51 2.01 -18.88
C SER A 249 8.21 3.34 -19.16
N THR A 250 8.77 3.50 -20.36
CA THR A 250 9.37 4.78 -20.80
C THR A 250 8.34 5.91 -20.97
N GLN A 251 7.05 5.57 -20.99
CA GLN A 251 5.92 6.50 -21.11
C GLN A 251 4.72 5.92 -20.35
N CYS A 252 3.84 6.74 -19.77
CA CYS A 252 2.67 6.19 -19.07
C CYS A 252 1.74 5.36 -19.96
N GLN A 253 1.71 5.58 -21.28
CA GLN A 253 0.98 4.73 -22.21
C GLN A 253 1.76 4.52 -23.51
N GLY A 254 1.82 3.26 -23.97
CA GLY A 254 2.44 2.88 -25.24
C GLY A 254 3.97 2.89 -25.26
N GLY A 255 4.61 3.07 -24.10
CA GLY A 255 6.06 3.03 -23.95
C GLY A 255 6.64 1.62 -23.94
N THR A 256 7.96 1.52 -24.06
CA THR A 256 8.70 0.26 -23.92
C THR A 256 8.80 -0.09 -22.44
N SER A 257 8.42 -1.32 -22.08
CA SER A 257 8.57 -1.82 -20.72
C SER A 257 9.99 -2.32 -20.45
N PHE A 258 10.51 -2.03 -19.27
CA PHE A 258 11.78 -2.55 -18.78
C PHE A 258 11.68 -2.88 -17.29
N LYS A 259 12.65 -3.64 -16.77
CA LYS A 259 12.64 -4.11 -15.38
C LYS A 259 13.89 -3.66 -14.66
N VAL A 260 13.73 -3.23 -13.42
CA VAL A 260 14.84 -2.85 -12.53
C VAL A 260 14.67 -3.59 -11.21
N ASN A 261 15.77 -4.15 -10.70
CA ASN A 261 15.81 -4.77 -9.39
C ASN A 261 16.34 -3.74 -8.39
N PHE A 262 15.64 -3.60 -7.26
CA PHE A 262 16.05 -2.76 -6.16
C PHE A 262 16.22 -3.61 -4.91
N ASP A 263 17.33 -3.46 -4.21
CA ASP A 263 17.63 -4.19 -2.97
C ASP A 263 17.44 -3.31 -1.74
N ASN A 264 17.25 -3.92 -0.57
CA ASN A 264 17.01 -3.23 0.69
C ASN A 264 15.76 -2.32 0.68
N GLN A 265 14.71 -2.75 0.00
CA GLN A 265 13.44 -2.03 -0.10
C GLN A 265 12.50 -2.36 1.05
N VAL A 266 11.45 -1.55 1.22
CA VAL A 266 10.34 -1.84 2.14
C VAL A 266 9.09 -2.17 1.35
N SER A 267 8.27 -3.09 1.86
CA SER A 267 6.93 -3.38 1.37
C SER A 267 5.91 -3.10 2.46
N ILE A 268 4.85 -2.37 2.11
CA ILE A 268 3.75 -1.98 2.98
C ILE A 268 2.58 -2.91 2.71
N LEU A 269 1.94 -3.37 3.79
CA LEU A 269 0.86 -4.33 3.73
C LEU A 269 -0.38 -3.76 3.03
N GLY A 270 -0.96 -4.55 2.13
CA GLY A 270 -2.31 -4.35 1.61
C GLY A 270 -2.38 -3.39 0.42
N ASN A 271 -3.44 -3.56 -0.37
CA ASN A 271 -3.67 -2.82 -1.61
C ASN A 271 -4.49 -1.54 -1.47
N GLN A 272 -4.79 -1.14 -0.22
CA GLN A 272 -5.47 0.11 0.08
C GLN A 272 -4.51 1.20 0.55
N PHE A 273 -3.21 0.88 0.68
CA PHE A 273 -2.22 1.87 1.11
C PHE A 273 -1.89 2.85 -0.02
N SER A 274 -1.78 2.40 -1.26
CA SER A 274 -1.55 3.30 -2.40
C SER A 274 -2.20 2.83 -3.70
N GLY A 275 -2.35 3.75 -4.63
CA GLY A 275 -2.71 3.48 -6.03
C GLY A 275 -1.81 4.22 -7.01
N SER A 276 -2.01 3.94 -8.30
CA SER A 276 -1.36 4.68 -9.40
C SER A 276 -1.61 6.19 -9.26
N GLY A 277 -0.53 6.96 -9.12
CA GLY A 277 -0.52 8.41 -8.85
C GLY A 277 0.12 8.77 -7.50
N ASP A 278 0.10 7.88 -6.52
CA ASP A 278 0.76 8.12 -5.22
C ASP A 278 2.30 8.04 -5.29
N SER A 279 2.86 7.64 -6.44
CA SER A 279 4.30 7.66 -6.70
C SER A 279 4.92 9.00 -6.30
N GLY A 280 5.99 8.93 -5.51
CA GLY A 280 6.68 10.10 -4.98
C GLY A 280 6.18 10.53 -3.61
N SER A 281 5.10 9.95 -3.09
CA SER A 281 4.64 10.22 -1.72
C SER A 281 5.70 9.81 -0.69
N LEU A 282 5.89 10.67 0.31
CA LEU A 282 6.72 10.34 1.47
C LEU A 282 5.94 9.39 2.39
N ILE A 283 6.53 8.24 2.70
CA ILE A 283 6.05 7.31 3.72
C ILE A 283 6.71 7.70 5.04
N ILE A 284 5.88 7.92 6.06
CA ILE A 284 6.28 8.36 7.40
C ILE A 284 5.77 7.41 8.47
N THR A 285 6.36 7.40 9.66
CA THR A 285 5.76 6.70 10.81
C THR A 285 4.48 7.40 11.24
N SER A 286 3.45 6.63 11.60
CA SER A 286 2.16 7.22 11.98
C SER A 286 2.18 7.91 13.35
N ASP A 287 3.11 7.54 14.23
CA ASP A 287 3.21 8.05 15.60
C ASP A 287 3.95 9.38 15.71
N LYS A 288 4.93 9.61 14.83
CA LYS A 288 5.87 10.73 14.91
C LYS A 288 6.09 11.48 13.61
N ALA A 289 5.45 11.07 12.52
CA ALA A 289 5.65 11.61 11.19
C ALA A 289 7.12 11.54 10.72
N GLN A 290 7.90 10.59 11.24
CA GLN A 290 9.30 10.42 10.86
C GLN A 290 9.42 9.81 9.47
N PRO A 291 10.15 10.42 8.51
CA PRO A 291 10.34 9.85 7.19
C PRO A 291 10.98 8.46 7.23
N VAL A 292 10.38 7.52 6.52
CA VAL A 292 10.80 6.11 6.45
C VAL A 292 11.25 5.74 5.04
N ALA A 293 10.43 6.06 4.04
CA ALA A 293 10.66 5.66 2.65
C ALA A 293 10.00 6.60 1.65
N LEU A 294 10.45 6.56 0.39
CA LEU A 294 9.80 7.19 -0.76
C LEU A 294 9.05 6.13 -1.55
N LEU A 295 7.72 6.28 -1.69
CA LEU A 295 6.88 5.37 -2.46
C LEU A 295 7.27 5.43 -3.94
N TYR A 296 7.49 4.28 -4.58
CA TYR A 296 7.85 4.26 -6.03
C TYR A 296 7.10 3.23 -6.88
N ALA A 297 6.52 2.18 -6.28
CA ALA A 297 5.74 1.19 -7.02
C ALA A 297 4.73 0.47 -6.13
N GLY A 298 3.84 -0.31 -6.74
CA GLY A 298 2.92 -1.18 -6.00
C GLY A 298 2.39 -2.33 -6.83
N SER A 299 1.61 -3.18 -6.16
CA SER A 299 0.89 -4.33 -6.71
C SER A 299 -0.51 -4.43 -6.07
N ASP A 300 -1.19 -5.54 -6.28
CA ASP A 300 -2.48 -5.85 -5.65
C ASP A 300 -2.36 -6.42 -4.22
N THR A 301 -1.15 -6.59 -3.71
CA THR A 301 -0.88 -7.08 -2.35
C THR A 301 -0.10 -6.10 -1.48
N GLY A 302 0.57 -5.11 -2.07
CA GLY A 302 1.32 -4.12 -1.30
C GLY A 302 1.92 -2.99 -2.12
N THR A 303 2.53 -2.07 -1.40
CA THR A 303 3.22 -0.89 -1.92
C THR A 303 4.70 -1.00 -1.57
N VAL A 304 5.60 -0.67 -2.49
CA VAL A 304 7.05 -0.68 -2.21
C VAL A 304 7.63 0.73 -2.16
N GLY A 305 8.59 0.91 -1.25
CA GLY A 305 9.24 2.18 -0.99
C GLY A 305 10.77 2.05 -0.91
N ASN A 306 11.49 3.04 -1.44
CA ASN A 306 12.93 3.17 -1.24
C ASN A 306 13.19 3.75 0.16
N PRO A 307 14.03 3.15 1.03
CA PRO A 307 14.35 3.76 2.32
C PRO A 307 14.87 5.19 2.16
N ILE A 308 14.36 6.10 2.98
CA ILE A 308 14.58 7.53 2.76
C ILE A 308 16.06 7.91 2.87
N GLN A 309 16.83 7.23 3.72
CA GLN A 309 18.27 7.42 3.86
C GLN A 309 19.02 7.10 2.56
N ALA A 310 18.61 6.02 1.86
CA ALA A 310 19.20 5.64 0.57
C ALA A 310 18.85 6.66 -0.52
N VAL A 311 17.62 7.17 -0.51
CA VAL A 311 17.15 8.23 -1.42
C VAL A 311 18.00 9.49 -1.27
N LEU A 312 18.16 9.99 -0.04
CA LEU A 312 18.95 11.19 0.22
C LEU A 312 20.42 10.98 -0.17
N GLY A 313 21.00 9.82 0.15
CA GLY A 313 22.39 9.48 -0.21
C GLY A 313 22.63 9.43 -1.72
N ALA A 314 21.68 8.89 -2.49
CA ALA A 314 21.76 8.83 -3.95
C ALA A 314 21.59 10.20 -4.61
N LEU A 315 20.89 11.12 -3.95
CA LEU A 315 20.67 12.50 -4.39
C LEU A 315 21.68 13.49 -3.81
N LYS A 316 22.88 13.05 -3.42
CA LYS A 316 23.97 13.97 -3.07
C LYS A 316 24.31 14.88 -4.26
N ASP A 317 24.78 16.08 -3.96
CA ASP A 317 25.32 16.97 -4.99
C ASP A 317 26.54 16.30 -5.65
N PRO A 318 26.58 16.17 -6.99
CA PRO A 318 27.67 15.49 -7.67
C PRO A 318 29.01 16.23 -7.55
N ASN A 319 28.99 17.54 -7.29
CA ASN A 319 30.20 18.36 -7.20
C ASN A 319 30.69 18.49 -5.76
N THR A 320 29.78 18.71 -4.80
CA THR A 320 30.15 18.97 -3.40
C THR A 320 30.04 17.73 -2.50
N GLY A 321 29.29 16.71 -2.93
CA GLY A 321 28.96 15.56 -2.10
C GLY A 321 27.94 15.85 -0.99
N GLU A 322 27.40 17.06 -0.92
CA GLU A 322 26.40 17.44 0.09
C GLU A 322 25.12 16.63 -0.08
N VAL A 323 24.64 16.03 1.00
CA VAL A 323 23.42 15.22 1.02
C VAL A 323 22.22 16.12 1.33
N PRO A 324 21.14 16.10 0.50
CA PRO A 324 19.92 16.86 0.81
C PRO A 324 19.30 16.38 2.12
N ARG A 325 18.61 17.28 2.82
CA ARG A 325 17.91 17.00 4.08
C ARG A 325 16.42 17.23 3.93
N ILE A 326 15.59 16.36 4.50
CA ILE A 326 14.15 16.61 4.61
C ILE A 326 13.95 17.93 5.36
N VAL A 327 13.13 18.80 4.80
CA VAL A 327 12.62 19.98 5.51
C VAL A 327 11.40 19.52 6.31
N GLY A 328 11.53 19.53 7.63
CA GLY A 328 10.52 19.01 8.53
C GLY A 328 10.50 19.76 9.86
N GLY A 329 9.48 19.47 10.67
CA GLY A 329 9.26 20.02 12.00
C GLY A 329 9.61 19.04 13.12
N THR A 330 9.01 19.27 14.28
CA THR A 330 9.06 18.35 15.43
C THR A 330 8.19 17.12 15.19
N ASP A 331 8.50 16.02 15.88
CA ASP A 331 7.66 14.82 15.86
C ASP A 331 6.20 15.15 16.22
N HIS A 332 5.27 14.59 15.45
CA HIS A 332 3.84 14.63 15.76
C HIS A 332 3.13 13.38 15.24
N SER A 333 2.02 13.01 15.86
CA SER A 333 1.20 11.90 15.37
C SER A 333 0.45 12.29 14.10
N VAL A 334 0.22 11.31 13.22
CA VAL A 334 -0.62 11.42 12.04
C VAL A 334 -1.97 10.77 12.34
N PRO A 335 -3.08 11.52 12.35
CA PRO A 335 -4.41 10.99 12.66
C PRO A 335 -4.92 10.07 11.54
N CYS A 336 -4.58 8.78 11.62
CA CYS A 336 -5.09 7.78 10.69
C CYS A 336 -6.62 7.65 10.83
N PRO A 337 -7.38 7.70 9.71
CA PRO A 337 -8.81 7.44 9.78
C PRO A 337 -9.03 6.04 10.34
N ALA A 338 -9.74 5.93 11.46
CA ALA A 338 -10.05 4.64 12.07
C ALA A 338 -10.68 3.71 11.01
N THR A 339 -10.10 2.52 10.87
CA THR A 339 -10.84 1.38 10.35
C THR A 339 -11.94 1.11 11.37
N THR A 340 -13.19 1.40 11.00
CA THR A 340 -14.36 1.09 11.83
C THR A 340 -14.49 -0.42 11.97
N SER A 341 -13.81 -0.97 12.98
CA SER A 341 -14.06 -2.27 13.60
C SER A 341 -14.02 -2.05 15.11
N GLN A 342 -14.86 -1.15 15.63
CA GLN A 342 -15.19 -1.14 17.06
C GLN A 342 -16.22 -2.24 17.30
N SER A 343 -15.74 -3.41 17.69
CA SER A 343 -16.54 -4.40 18.42
C SER A 343 -15.91 -4.52 19.80
N GLN A 344 -16.71 -4.31 20.85
CA GLN A 344 -16.30 -4.44 22.24
C GLN A 344 -15.69 -5.83 22.49
N VAL A 345 -14.48 -5.86 23.04
CA VAL A 345 -13.87 -7.10 23.55
C VAL A 345 -14.22 -7.21 25.03
N SER A 346 -15.03 -8.21 25.37
CA SER A 346 -15.13 -8.74 26.73
C SER A 346 -13.85 -9.50 27.06
N THR A 347 -13.28 -9.22 28.23
CA THR A 347 -12.06 -9.80 28.77
C THR A 347 -12.13 -11.34 28.89
N ILE A 348 -11.19 -12.05 28.27
CA ILE A 348 -10.88 -13.45 28.58
C ILE A 348 -9.42 -13.50 29.05
N GLY A 349 -9.20 -14.15 30.20
CA GLY A 349 -7.96 -14.13 30.98
C GLY A 349 -6.75 -14.85 30.37
N PRO A 350 -5.62 -14.90 31.10
CA PRO A 350 -4.32 -15.27 30.57
C PRO A 350 -4.23 -16.78 30.26
N GLN A 351 -3.74 -17.14 29.08
CA GLN A 351 -3.41 -18.51 28.69
C GLN A 351 -1.96 -18.56 28.16
N ASP A 352 -1.30 -19.66 28.52
CA ASP A 352 0.14 -19.84 28.63
C ASP A 352 0.88 -20.01 27.28
N LYS A 353 2.14 -19.57 27.24
CA LYS A 353 2.99 -19.48 26.04
C LYS A 353 3.87 -20.73 25.85
N THR A 354 3.32 -21.82 25.33
CA THR A 354 4.15 -22.95 24.83
C THR A 354 3.74 -23.34 23.41
N GLY A 355 4.71 -23.36 22.49
CA GLY A 355 4.53 -23.80 21.09
C GLY A 355 4.22 -25.29 20.97
N LEU A 356 3.66 -25.72 19.83
CA LEU A 356 3.41 -27.15 19.58
C LEU A 356 4.74 -27.92 19.48
N PRO A 357 4.81 -29.17 20.00
CA PRO A 357 5.99 -30.02 19.84
C PRO A 357 6.33 -30.27 18.36
N GLN A 358 7.62 -30.32 18.02
CA GLN A 358 8.08 -30.55 16.65
C GLN A 358 7.56 -31.89 16.07
N SER A 359 7.37 -32.90 16.91
CA SER A 359 6.78 -34.19 16.53
C SER A 359 5.35 -34.05 16.00
N GLU A 360 4.55 -33.15 16.57
CA GLU A 360 3.17 -32.88 16.15
C GLU A 360 3.13 -32.13 14.81
N ILE A 361 4.05 -31.19 14.61
CA ILE A 361 4.18 -30.45 13.35
C ILE A 361 4.60 -31.39 12.21
N SER A 362 5.58 -32.27 12.46
CA SER A 362 6.03 -33.27 11.49
C SER A 362 4.92 -34.27 11.12
N ARG A 363 4.15 -34.73 12.11
CA ARG A 363 2.99 -35.62 11.92
C ARG A 363 1.94 -34.98 11.00
N ALA A 364 1.56 -33.73 11.26
CA ALA A 364 0.61 -33.01 10.41
C ALA A 364 1.14 -32.64 9.03
N THR A 365 2.42 -32.34 8.90
CA THR A 365 3.06 -32.04 7.60
C THR A 365 3.04 -33.28 6.69
N LEU A 366 3.31 -34.46 7.24
CA LEU A 366 3.24 -35.73 6.50
C LEU A 366 1.80 -36.02 6.04
N ALA A 367 0.83 -35.93 6.95
CA ALA A 367 -0.59 -36.12 6.63
C ALA A 367 -1.10 -35.11 5.59
N ARG A 368 -0.72 -33.82 5.73
CA ARG A 368 -1.02 -32.77 4.75
C ARG A 368 -0.46 -33.14 3.38
N ASN A 369 0.85 -33.40 3.28
CA ASN A 369 1.50 -33.65 2.00
C ASN A 369 0.95 -34.88 1.28
N HIS A 370 0.54 -35.90 2.03
CA HIS A 370 -0.06 -37.11 1.49
C HIS A 370 -1.42 -36.86 0.82
N ARG A 371 -2.20 -35.88 1.31
CA ARG A 371 -3.58 -35.60 0.87
C ARG A 371 -3.78 -34.25 0.20
N MET A 372 -2.73 -33.43 0.13
CA MET A 372 -2.76 -32.07 -0.41
C MET A 372 -3.31 -32.02 -1.84
N PHE A 373 -2.85 -32.90 -2.73
CA PHE A 373 -3.31 -32.95 -4.11
C PHE A 373 -4.79 -33.35 -4.24
N GLU A 374 -5.30 -34.16 -3.32
CA GLU A 374 -6.72 -34.57 -3.29
C GLU A 374 -7.60 -33.44 -2.78
N LEU A 375 -7.19 -32.78 -1.70
CA LEU A 375 -7.91 -31.64 -1.11
C LEU A 375 -7.91 -30.42 -2.04
N MET A 376 -6.80 -30.14 -2.74
CA MET A 376 -6.69 -29.01 -3.67
C MET A 376 -7.35 -29.23 -5.04
N GLN A 377 -7.82 -30.45 -5.36
CA GLN A 377 -8.58 -30.70 -6.58
C GLN A 377 -10.00 -30.11 -6.51
N ASP A 378 -10.52 -29.86 -5.30
CA ASP A 378 -11.80 -29.21 -5.14
C ASP A 378 -11.65 -27.71 -5.40
N SER A 379 -12.43 -27.19 -6.35
CA SER A 379 -12.37 -25.78 -6.75
C SER A 379 -12.75 -24.79 -5.64
N ALA A 380 -13.46 -25.27 -4.60
CA ALA A 380 -13.78 -24.51 -3.41
C ALA A 380 -12.65 -24.48 -2.38
N VAL A 381 -11.59 -25.28 -2.52
CA VAL A 381 -10.40 -25.23 -1.66
C VAL A 381 -9.39 -24.21 -2.21
N ASP A 382 -8.96 -23.29 -1.34
CA ASP A 382 -8.01 -22.22 -1.64
C ASP A 382 -6.58 -22.60 -1.22
N THR A 383 -6.41 -23.03 0.03
CA THR A 383 -5.12 -23.52 0.57
C THR A 383 -5.31 -24.72 1.48
N VAL A 384 -4.25 -25.51 1.66
CA VAL A 384 -4.19 -26.63 2.60
C VAL A 384 -2.87 -26.52 3.36
N ASP A 385 -2.93 -26.18 4.64
CA ASP A 385 -1.78 -25.84 5.50
C ASP A 385 -1.73 -26.72 6.76
N VAL A 386 -0.74 -26.51 7.62
CA VAL A 386 -0.67 -27.11 8.97
C VAL A 386 -0.76 -26.01 10.02
N GLY A 387 -1.58 -26.21 11.05
CA GLY A 387 -1.74 -25.27 12.16
C GLY A 387 -2.16 -25.99 13.44
N ARG A 388 -2.67 -25.25 14.44
CA ARG A 388 -3.29 -25.84 15.63
C ARG A 388 -4.72 -26.31 15.34
N SER A 389 -5.12 -27.39 15.98
CA SER A 389 -6.52 -27.80 16.04
C SER A 389 -7.35 -26.75 16.82
N ALA A 390 -8.57 -26.50 16.36
CA ALA A 390 -9.49 -25.56 17.00
C ALA A 390 -10.17 -26.16 18.25
N ASP A 391 -10.29 -27.49 18.27
CA ASP A 391 -10.97 -28.30 19.28
C ASP A 391 -10.02 -29.02 20.24
N ASN A 392 -8.72 -29.04 19.94
CA ASN A 392 -7.64 -29.44 20.84
C ASN A 392 -6.35 -28.62 20.57
N PRO A 393 -6.14 -27.50 21.28
CA PRO A 393 -5.03 -26.57 21.02
C PRO A 393 -3.61 -27.15 21.21
N ASP A 394 -3.48 -28.33 21.82
CA ASP A 394 -2.20 -29.03 22.03
C ASP A 394 -1.85 -29.99 20.88
N GLU A 395 -2.75 -30.18 19.91
CA GLU A 395 -2.53 -31.02 18.72
C GLU A 395 -2.41 -30.17 17.44
N SER A 396 -1.70 -30.71 16.46
CA SER A 396 -1.66 -30.15 15.11
C SER A 396 -2.91 -30.50 14.29
N ALA A 397 -3.24 -29.66 13.33
CA ALA A 397 -4.34 -29.83 12.39
C ALA A 397 -3.93 -29.45 10.96
N ILE A 398 -4.54 -30.11 9.99
CA ILE A 398 -4.54 -29.70 8.59
C ILE A 398 -5.57 -28.59 8.42
N VAL A 399 -5.10 -27.40 8.09
CA VAL A 399 -5.94 -26.21 7.95
C VAL A 399 -6.35 -26.09 6.49
N VAL A 400 -7.64 -26.20 6.19
CA VAL A 400 -8.16 -26.08 4.82
C VAL A 400 -8.90 -24.76 4.68
N THR A 401 -8.39 -23.89 3.82
CA THR A 401 -9.01 -22.60 3.52
C THR A 401 -9.98 -22.78 2.35
N LEU A 402 -11.22 -22.29 2.47
CA LEU A 402 -12.24 -22.38 1.41
C LEU A 402 -12.49 -21.03 0.73
N ARG A 403 -12.70 -21.06 -0.59
CA ARG A 403 -13.09 -19.89 -1.39
C ARG A 403 -14.57 -19.58 -1.20
N GLY A 404 -14.85 -18.49 -0.47
CA GLY A 404 -16.20 -18.03 -0.18
C GLY A 404 -16.86 -18.81 0.97
N GLN A 405 -18.17 -18.62 1.17
CA GLN A 405 -18.96 -19.36 2.16
C GLN A 405 -19.50 -20.68 1.58
N THR A 406 -18.63 -21.51 1.04
CA THR A 406 -18.97 -22.86 0.60
C THR A 406 -18.65 -23.84 1.72
N SER A 407 -19.57 -24.75 2.05
CA SER A 407 -19.29 -25.85 2.98
C SER A 407 -18.90 -27.10 2.19
N LEU A 408 -17.65 -27.55 2.34
CA LEU A 408 -17.23 -28.87 1.85
C LEU A 408 -17.25 -29.89 2.99
N PRO A 409 -17.68 -31.14 2.73
CA PRO A 409 -17.56 -32.22 3.70
C PRO A 409 -16.10 -32.68 3.79
N ILE A 410 -15.28 -31.93 4.51
CA ILE A 410 -13.89 -32.32 4.82
C ILE A 410 -13.93 -33.23 6.05
N PRO A 411 -13.29 -34.42 6.00
CA PRO A 411 -13.20 -35.29 7.16
C PRO A 411 -12.62 -34.57 8.38
N ALA A 412 -13.18 -34.78 9.57
CA ALA A 412 -12.69 -34.15 10.81
C ALA A 412 -11.24 -34.51 11.17
N GLN A 413 -10.72 -35.58 10.57
CA GLN A 413 -9.30 -35.93 10.58
C GLN A 413 -8.87 -36.45 9.21
N VAL A 414 -7.67 -36.09 8.79
CA VAL A 414 -7.00 -36.57 7.59
C VAL A 414 -5.71 -37.27 8.02
N ASP A 415 -5.59 -38.55 7.70
CA ASP A 415 -4.51 -39.45 8.16
C ASP A 415 -4.23 -39.37 9.68
N GLY A 416 -5.29 -39.27 10.49
CA GLY A 416 -5.21 -39.19 11.96
C GLY A 416 -4.81 -37.83 12.52
N VAL A 417 -4.70 -36.80 11.66
CA VAL A 417 -4.44 -35.41 12.03
C VAL A 417 -5.73 -34.62 11.87
N ARG A 418 -6.12 -33.83 12.88
CA ARG A 418 -7.39 -33.09 12.86
C ARG A 418 -7.47 -32.13 11.69
N THR A 419 -8.66 -31.80 11.21
CA THR A 419 -8.85 -30.76 10.19
C THR A 419 -9.48 -29.52 10.78
N ARG A 420 -9.07 -28.36 10.29
CA ARG A 420 -9.65 -27.05 10.66
C ARG A 420 -10.02 -26.31 9.38
N ILE A 421 -11.30 -26.04 9.20
CA ILE A 421 -11.79 -25.30 8.04
C ILE A 421 -11.74 -23.80 8.36
N VAL A 422 -11.20 -23.00 7.43
CA VAL A 422 -11.17 -21.54 7.51
C VAL A 422 -11.85 -20.98 6.27
N GLN A 423 -12.88 -20.15 6.40
CA GLN A 423 -13.54 -19.55 5.23
C GLN A 423 -12.78 -18.32 4.75
N SER A 424 -12.65 -18.07 3.44
CA SER A 424 -11.87 -16.93 2.93
C SER A 424 -12.45 -15.56 3.33
N VAL A 425 -13.74 -15.49 3.67
CA VAL A 425 -14.33 -14.29 4.28
C VAL A 425 -13.94 -14.12 5.74
N GLU A 426 -13.70 -15.20 6.48
CA GLU A 426 -13.02 -15.15 7.79
C GLU A 426 -11.53 -14.84 7.61
N PHE A 427 -10.88 -15.28 6.54
CA PHE A 427 -9.50 -14.94 6.25
C PHE A 427 -9.33 -13.42 6.01
N ASN A 428 -10.27 -12.80 5.28
CA ASN A 428 -10.33 -11.35 5.13
C ASN A 428 -10.87 -10.62 6.36
N ALA A 429 -11.81 -11.19 7.13
CA ALA A 429 -12.34 -10.58 8.35
C ALA A 429 -11.38 -10.69 9.56
N LEU A 430 -10.53 -11.71 9.60
CA LEU A 430 -9.42 -11.84 10.57
C LEU A 430 -8.25 -10.89 10.26
N HIS A 431 -8.21 -10.31 9.05
CA HIS A 431 -7.26 -9.26 8.67
C HIS A 431 -7.88 -7.86 8.62
N ALA A 432 -9.21 -7.72 8.48
CA ALA A 432 -9.94 -6.44 8.46
C ALA A 432 -10.58 -6.04 9.80
N GLN A 433 -10.64 -6.96 10.77
CA GLN A 433 -10.62 -6.53 12.17
C GLN A 433 -9.19 -6.10 12.45
N ALA A 434 -8.96 -4.79 12.46
CA ALA A 434 -7.98 -4.24 13.36
C ALA A 434 -8.28 -4.85 14.73
N ARG A 435 -7.55 -5.92 15.07
CA ARG A 435 -7.24 -6.17 16.48
C ARG A 435 -6.89 -4.78 17.00
N GLN A 436 -7.49 -4.38 18.11
CA GLN A 436 -6.71 -3.60 19.04
C GLN A 436 -5.40 -4.35 19.13
N VAL A 437 -4.38 -3.84 18.44
CA VAL A 437 -3.07 -4.40 18.49
C VAL A 437 -2.71 -4.09 19.93
N GLU A 438 -2.94 -5.05 20.83
CA GLU A 438 -1.95 -5.24 21.88
C GLU A 438 -0.68 -5.43 21.07
N ALA A 439 0.10 -4.33 20.96
CA ALA A 439 1.17 -4.13 20.01
C ALA A 439 1.92 -5.45 19.89
N LEU A 440 1.73 -6.19 18.78
CA LEU A 440 2.55 -7.37 18.55
C LEU A 440 3.96 -6.82 18.62
N SER A 441 4.72 -7.24 19.63
CA SER A 441 6.02 -6.66 19.89
C SER A 441 6.81 -6.65 18.59
N PRO A 442 7.55 -5.56 18.30
CA PRO A 442 8.44 -5.52 17.16
C PRO A 442 9.27 -6.80 17.12
N ILE A 443 9.44 -7.38 15.93
CA ILE A 443 10.35 -8.52 15.77
C ILE A 443 11.73 -8.02 16.24
N SER A 444 12.36 -8.77 17.15
CA SER A 444 13.66 -8.34 17.69
C SER A 444 14.68 -8.12 16.57
N GLU A 445 15.56 -7.12 16.70
CA GLU A 445 16.59 -6.87 15.67
C GLU A 445 17.51 -8.08 15.48
N THR A 446 17.72 -8.89 16.52
CA THR A 446 18.46 -10.16 16.43
C THR A 446 17.79 -11.13 15.46
N GLU A 447 16.46 -11.21 15.50
CA GLU A 447 15.69 -12.11 14.65
C GLU A 447 15.61 -11.58 13.22
N ILE A 448 15.40 -10.27 13.04
CA ILE A 448 15.49 -9.61 11.73
C ILE A 448 16.89 -9.78 11.12
N ALA A 449 17.97 -9.62 11.90
CA ALA A 449 19.34 -9.77 11.42
C ALA A 449 19.64 -11.20 10.97
N ARG A 450 19.11 -12.21 11.69
CA ARG A 450 19.20 -13.62 11.32
C ARG A 450 18.55 -13.89 9.96
N ALA A 451 17.30 -13.46 9.78
CA ALA A 451 16.61 -13.60 8.50
C ALA A 451 17.25 -12.78 7.38
N ARG A 452 17.78 -11.59 7.68
CA ARG A 452 18.51 -10.75 6.72
C ARG A 452 19.75 -11.48 6.19
N SER A 453 20.51 -12.12 7.07
CA SER A 453 21.70 -12.88 6.66
C SER A 453 21.34 -14.06 5.75
N ALA A 454 20.31 -14.83 6.10
CA ALA A 454 19.82 -15.93 5.26
C ALA A 454 19.29 -15.41 3.91
N LYS A 455 18.47 -14.35 3.90
CA LYS A 455 18.00 -13.70 2.67
C LYS A 455 19.16 -13.24 1.80
N GLN A 456 20.20 -12.61 2.37
CA GLN A 456 21.34 -12.09 1.61
C GLN A 456 22.09 -13.20 0.85
N GLN A 457 22.15 -14.41 1.40
CA GLN A 457 22.82 -15.55 0.78
C GLN A 457 22.03 -16.15 -0.39
N HIS A 458 20.69 -16.15 -0.31
CA HIS A 458 19.84 -16.92 -1.23
C HIS A 458 18.99 -16.07 -2.18
N ALA A 459 18.83 -14.76 -1.94
CA ALA A 459 17.90 -13.94 -2.71
C ALA A 459 18.22 -13.87 -4.20
N GLU A 460 19.50 -13.75 -4.58
CA GLU A 460 19.90 -13.70 -5.99
C GLU A 460 19.63 -15.02 -6.71
N GLU A 461 19.92 -16.16 -6.07
CA GLU A 461 19.63 -17.49 -6.60
C GLU A 461 18.12 -17.70 -6.78
N LEU A 462 17.32 -17.36 -5.76
CA LEU A 462 15.85 -17.45 -5.83
C LEU A 462 15.30 -16.60 -6.98
N MET A 463 15.81 -15.39 -7.17
CA MET A 463 15.39 -14.47 -8.23
C MET A 463 15.82 -14.90 -9.65
N THR A 464 16.65 -15.96 -9.80
CA THR A 464 16.89 -16.58 -11.13
C THR A 464 15.64 -17.28 -11.66
N ASN A 465 14.73 -17.71 -10.77
CA ASN A 465 13.45 -18.25 -11.16
C ASN A 465 12.50 -17.11 -11.53
N SER A 466 12.08 -17.06 -12.80
CA SER A 466 11.19 -16.02 -13.32
C SER A 466 9.79 -15.96 -12.68
N ALA A 467 9.42 -16.91 -11.81
CA ALA A 467 8.23 -16.85 -10.98
C ALA A 467 8.41 -15.98 -9.73
N ILE A 468 9.64 -15.80 -9.25
CA ILE A 468 9.96 -15.00 -8.07
C ILE A 468 10.30 -13.59 -8.52
N ILE A 469 9.55 -12.62 -8.00
CA ILE A 469 9.70 -11.19 -8.33
C ILE A 469 10.16 -10.36 -7.13
N GLY A 470 10.34 -11.00 -5.97
CA GLY A 470 10.99 -10.38 -4.84
C GLY A 470 11.26 -11.34 -3.69
N VAL A 471 12.25 -10.98 -2.86
CA VAL A 471 12.62 -11.72 -1.65
C VAL A 471 12.99 -10.72 -0.56
N GLY A 472 12.38 -10.79 0.62
CA GLY A 472 12.67 -9.90 1.74
C GLY A 472 12.51 -10.55 3.11
N VAL A 473 12.49 -9.74 4.16
CA VAL A 473 12.36 -10.20 5.55
C VAL A 473 11.12 -9.60 6.19
N GLY A 474 10.27 -10.44 6.77
CA GLY A 474 9.04 -10.02 7.43
C GLY A 474 8.68 -10.92 8.60
N ALA A 475 7.46 -10.80 9.11
CA ALA A 475 6.95 -11.73 10.12
C ALA A 475 6.64 -13.10 9.52
N SER A 476 6.88 -14.16 10.29
CA SER A 476 6.31 -15.48 10.02
C SER A 476 4.79 -15.46 10.25
N ASN A 477 4.04 -16.17 9.41
CA ASN A 477 2.59 -16.31 9.55
C ASN A 477 2.21 -17.26 10.71
N ASP A 478 3.01 -18.30 10.91
CA ASP A 478 2.79 -19.43 11.81
C ASP A 478 3.47 -19.27 13.18
N SER A 479 4.48 -18.40 13.27
CA SER A 479 5.12 -17.94 14.50
C SER A 479 5.36 -16.42 14.42
N PRO A 480 4.34 -15.59 14.69
CA PRO A 480 4.46 -14.13 14.56
C PRO A 480 5.55 -13.49 15.45
N GLY A 481 6.13 -14.20 16.42
CA GLY A 481 7.31 -13.70 17.15
C GLY A 481 8.62 -13.84 16.39
N GLU A 482 8.66 -14.66 15.34
CA GLU A 482 9.81 -14.97 14.51
C GLU A 482 9.78 -14.23 13.18
N SER A 483 10.96 -14.09 12.59
CA SER A 483 11.15 -13.57 11.24
C SER A 483 10.98 -14.68 10.19
N ALA A 484 10.62 -14.29 8.98
CA ALA A 484 10.57 -15.15 7.82
C ALA A 484 11.24 -14.50 6.62
N ILE A 485 11.82 -15.33 5.75
CA ILE A 485 12.13 -14.96 4.37
C ILE A 485 10.82 -14.93 3.60
N VAL A 486 10.44 -13.74 3.14
CA VAL A 486 9.22 -13.51 2.38
C VAL A 486 9.54 -13.58 0.90
N VAL A 487 8.91 -14.49 0.18
CA VAL A 487 9.10 -14.70 -1.26
C VAL A 487 7.85 -14.25 -2.01
N PHE A 488 8.00 -13.24 -2.85
CA PHE A 488 6.94 -12.73 -3.72
C PHE A 488 6.93 -13.53 -5.03
N VAL A 489 5.84 -14.25 -5.26
CA VAL A 489 5.63 -15.07 -6.45
C VAL A 489 4.60 -14.39 -7.36
N GLU A 490 4.93 -14.23 -8.63
CA GLU A 490 4.02 -13.64 -9.61
C GLU A 490 2.80 -14.53 -9.82
N LYS A 491 1.59 -13.93 -9.77
CA LYS A 491 0.32 -14.63 -10.01
C LYS A 491 0.32 -15.39 -11.34
N GLY A 492 -0.27 -16.57 -11.32
CA GLY A 492 -0.32 -17.47 -12.47
C GLY A 492 0.97 -18.27 -12.69
N LYS A 493 2.02 -18.03 -11.90
CA LYS A 493 3.23 -18.85 -11.87
C LYS A 493 3.29 -19.67 -10.59
N SER A 494 4.03 -20.78 -10.62
CA SER A 494 4.24 -21.66 -9.46
C SER A 494 5.72 -22.00 -9.33
N VAL A 495 6.19 -22.01 -8.09
CA VAL A 495 7.56 -22.35 -7.73
C VAL A 495 7.55 -23.02 -6.36
N ALA A 496 8.32 -24.09 -6.21
CA ALA A 496 8.53 -24.70 -4.91
C ALA A 496 9.52 -23.84 -4.11
N VAL A 497 9.02 -23.19 -3.05
CA VAL A 497 9.86 -22.45 -2.10
C VAL A 497 10.10 -23.36 -0.89
N PRO A 498 11.37 -23.62 -0.49
CA PRO A 498 11.65 -24.38 0.73
C PRO A 498 10.94 -23.77 1.93
N ALA A 499 10.31 -24.57 2.79
CA ALA A 499 9.60 -24.07 3.98
C ALA A 499 10.53 -23.37 4.99
N VAL A 500 11.83 -23.69 4.93
CA VAL A 500 12.89 -23.14 5.77
C VAL A 500 14.15 -22.97 4.91
N ILE A 501 14.82 -21.83 5.06
CA ILE A 501 16.12 -21.51 4.45
C ILE A 501 17.05 -21.07 5.57
N ASP A 502 18.17 -21.76 5.76
CA ASP A 502 19.14 -21.53 6.84
C ASP A 502 18.50 -21.43 8.25
N GLY A 503 17.51 -22.27 8.51
CA GLY A 503 16.76 -22.27 9.77
C GLY A 503 15.75 -21.13 9.93
N VAL A 504 15.60 -20.27 8.91
CA VAL A 504 14.60 -19.18 8.87
C VAL A 504 13.38 -19.67 8.11
N ARG A 505 12.18 -19.48 8.66
CA ARG A 505 10.92 -19.86 8.00
C ARG A 505 10.73 -19.09 6.70
N THR A 506 9.99 -19.64 5.75
CA THR A 506 9.59 -18.91 4.55
C THR A 506 8.10 -18.58 4.56
N ARG A 507 7.76 -17.44 3.97
CA ARG A 507 6.39 -16.97 3.74
C ARG A 507 6.24 -16.63 2.26
N VAL A 508 5.29 -17.24 1.56
CA VAL A 508 5.04 -16.94 0.15
C VAL A 508 3.91 -15.93 0.03
N ILE A 509 4.10 -14.89 -0.79
CA ILE A 509 3.05 -13.93 -1.16
C ILE A 509 2.86 -14.01 -2.67
N THR A 510 1.69 -14.48 -3.09
CA THR A 510 1.31 -14.47 -4.51
C THR A 510 0.75 -13.09 -4.88
N THR A 511 1.35 -12.41 -5.85
CA THR A 511 1.07 -11.01 -6.17
C THR A 511 1.14 -10.73 -7.67
N ASP A 512 0.43 -9.70 -8.14
CA ASP A 512 0.70 -9.09 -9.44
C ASP A 512 2.13 -8.50 -9.46
N PRO A 513 2.73 -8.31 -10.65
CA PRO A 513 4.01 -7.64 -10.76
C PRO A 513 3.99 -6.26 -10.14
N PHE A 514 5.04 -5.89 -9.40
CA PHE A 514 5.23 -4.52 -8.95
C PHE A 514 5.48 -3.61 -10.16
N ARG A 515 4.70 -2.53 -10.26
CA ARG A 515 4.69 -1.61 -11.40
C ARG A 515 4.64 -0.15 -10.94
N THR A 516 5.14 0.74 -11.79
CA THR A 516 5.06 2.21 -11.61
C THR A 516 3.90 2.87 -12.34
N PHE A 517 3.10 2.08 -13.08
CA PHE A 517 1.86 2.52 -13.72
C PHE A 517 0.82 1.40 -13.64
N ASN A 518 -0.47 1.76 -13.62
CA ASN A 518 -1.60 0.82 -13.72
C ASN A 518 -1.64 -0.27 -12.61
N TRP A 519 -1.33 0.10 -11.37
CA TRP A 519 -1.62 -0.77 -10.21
C TRP A 519 -2.72 -0.15 -9.34
N GLY A 520 -3.45 -1.01 -8.62
CA GLY A 520 -4.67 -0.63 -7.93
C GLY A 520 -5.86 -0.44 -8.88
N LYS A 521 -6.92 0.23 -8.41
CA LYS A 521 -8.16 0.44 -9.20
C LYS A 521 -8.06 1.52 -10.28
N SER A 522 -6.88 2.09 -10.51
CA SER A 522 -6.70 3.26 -11.39
C SER A 522 -5.98 2.90 -12.69
N THR A 523 -6.63 3.19 -13.81
CA THR A 523 -6.05 3.17 -15.16
C THR A 523 -5.46 4.53 -15.50
N VAL A 524 -4.39 4.58 -16.32
CA VAL A 524 -3.88 5.85 -16.89
C VAL A 524 -5.02 6.63 -17.56
N LYS A 525 -5.18 7.90 -17.19
CA LYS A 525 -6.24 8.78 -17.71
C LYS A 525 -6.00 9.07 -19.20
N ALA A 526 -6.96 8.66 -20.02
CA ALA A 526 -7.01 9.01 -21.44
C ALA A 526 -7.84 10.27 -21.65
N CYS A 527 -7.31 11.22 -22.42
CA CYS A 527 -7.96 12.49 -22.73
C CYS A 527 -8.33 12.53 -24.22
N SER A 528 -9.59 12.83 -24.55
CA SER A 528 -9.99 13.08 -25.94
C SER A 528 -9.55 14.49 -26.37
N ARG A 529 -9.02 14.62 -27.59
CA ARG A 529 -8.88 15.95 -28.20
C ARG A 529 -10.29 16.49 -28.48
N ARG A 530 -10.64 17.63 -27.89
CA ARG A 530 -11.76 18.44 -28.39
C ARG A 530 -11.40 19.07 -29.72
#